data_AF-A0A524CNY7-F1
#
_entry.id   AF-A0A524CNY7-F1
#
_cell.length_a   1.000
_cell.length_b   1.000
_cell.length_c   1.000
_cell.angle_alpha   90.00
_cell.angle_beta   90.00
_cell.angle_gamma   90.00
#
_symmetry.space_group_name_H-M   'P 1'
#
loop_
_entity.id
_entity.type
_entity.pdbx_description
1 polymer ?
#
loop_
_entity_poly.entity_id
_entity_poly.type
_entity_poly.pdbx_seq_one_letter_code
_entity_poly.pdbx_strand_id
1 'polypeptide(L)'
;MIEWINFICLILGVMLFCYFYTISLQPKKRSKTKGEQAWKQASLHRTIAGFFEFTIVLNIVLWIWFPIPQLNWKIHPNFLIGFIIGVIITIFGLILMIKGMIDAGSETIRPSETTEMYGG
;
A
#
# COMPACT_ATOMS: atom_id res chain seq x y z
N MET A 1 -17.66 -19.22 -2.90
CA MET A 1 -17.39 -18.45 -4.15
C MET A 1 -16.95 -17.01 -3.86
N ILE A 2 -17.65 -16.28 -2.97
CA ILE A 2 -17.34 -14.89 -2.62
C ILE A 2 -15.94 -14.76 -1.99
N GLU A 3 -15.55 -15.69 -1.12
CA GLU A 3 -14.23 -15.77 -0.49
C GLU A 3 -13.09 -15.88 -1.51
N TRP A 4 -13.30 -16.63 -2.59
CA TRP A 4 -12.34 -16.75 -3.70
C TRP A 4 -12.30 -15.50 -4.57
N ILE A 5 -13.43 -14.84 -4.81
CA ILE A 5 -13.47 -13.56 -5.51
C ILE A 5 -12.70 -12.50 -4.70
N ASN A 6 -12.96 -12.40 -3.40
CA ASN A 6 -12.23 -11.50 -2.48
C ASN A 6 -10.72 -11.79 -2.52
N PHE A 7 -10.32 -13.07 -2.48
CA PHE A 7 -8.91 -13.43 -2.58
C PHE A 7 -8.28 -13.07 -3.92
N ILE A 8 -8.94 -13.34 -5.05
CA ILE A 8 -8.43 -12.96 -6.37
C ILE A 8 -8.31 -11.44 -6.50
N CYS A 9 -9.32 -10.70 -6.03
CA CYS A 9 -9.29 -9.23 -5.96
C CYS A 9 -8.13 -8.72 -5.11
N LEU A 10 -7.87 -9.33 -3.96
CA LEU A 10 -6.72 -9.02 -3.11
C LEU A 10 -5.40 -9.24 -3.87
N ILE A 11 -5.21 -10.40 -4.49
CA ILE A 11 -3.97 -10.74 -5.22
C ILE A 11 -3.75 -9.79 -6.39
N LEU A 12 -4.77 -9.53 -7.20
CA LEU A 12 -4.70 -8.57 -8.31
C LEU A 12 -4.43 -7.15 -7.80
N GLY A 13 -5.07 -6.75 -6.70
CA GLY A 13 -4.83 -5.47 -6.04
C GLY A 13 -3.38 -5.31 -5.62
N VAL A 14 -2.78 -6.32 -4.96
CA VAL A 14 -1.37 -6.33 -4.57
C VAL A 14 -0.45 -6.22 -5.79
N MET A 15 -0.70 -7.02 -6.84
CA MET A 15 0.11 -6.95 -8.06
C MET A 15 0.08 -5.57 -8.72
N LEU A 16 -1.11 -4.98 -8.85
CA LEU A 16 -1.29 -3.66 -9.46
C LEU A 16 -0.72 -2.55 -8.59
N PHE A 17 -0.91 -2.62 -7.26
CA PHE A 17 -0.26 -1.72 -6.31
C PHE A 17 1.26 -1.77 -6.48
N CYS A 18 1.87 -2.96 -6.41
CA CYS A 18 3.32 -3.11 -6.55
C CYS A 18 3.82 -2.56 -7.88
N TYR A 19 3.13 -2.84 -8.98
CA TYR A 19 3.48 -2.33 -10.30
C TYR A 19 3.45 -0.79 -10.36
N PHE A 20 2.32 -0.18 -10.01
CA PHE A 20 2.16 1.28 -10.10
C PHE A 20 3.02 2.02 -9.08
N TYR A 21 3.12 1.50 -7.86
CA TYR A 21 3.95 2.09 -6.82
C TYR A 21 5.43 2.05 -7.21
N THR A 22 5.96 0.91 -7.67
CA THR A 22 7.36 0.79 -8.10
C THR A 22 7.71 1.77 -9.21
N ILE A 23 6.79 1.95 -10.17
CA ILE A 23 6.95 2.92 -11.26
C ILE A 23 6.91 4.36 -10.75
N SER A 24 6.10 4.65 -9.73
CA SER A 24 5.99 5.97 -9.10
C SER A 24 7.25 6.39 -8.34
N LEU A 25 8.04 5.43 -7.85
CA LEU A 25 9.28 5.68 -7.08
C LEU A 25 10.48 6.10 -7.95
N GLN A 26 10.37 6.05 -9.28
CA GLN A 26 11.51 6.30 -10.18
C GLN A 26 11.35 7.55 -11.08
N PRO A 27 10.79 8.69 -10.59
CA PRO A 27 10.55 9.85 -11.44
C PRO A 27 11.85 10.42 -12.01
N LYS A 28 12.92 10.48 -11.21
CA LYS A 28 14.25 10.98 -11.61
C LYS A 28 14.92 10.14 -12.71
N LYS A 29 14.72 8.83 -12.71
CA LYS A 29 15.21 7.96 -13.80
C LYS A 29 14.42 8.22 -15.08
N ARG A 30 13.10 8.40 -14.95
CA ARG A 30 12.19 8.61 -16.09
C ARG A 30 12.29 10.01 -16.66
N SER A 31 12.61 11.03 -15.86
CA SER A 31 12.76 12.41 -16.31
C SER A 31 13.89 12.58 -17.33
N LYS A 32 14.93 11.73 -17.28
CA LYS A 32 15.98 11.68 -18.32
C LYS A 32 15.42 11.45 -19.74
N THR A 33 14.28 10.77 -19.86
CA THR A 33 13.64 10.45 -21.14
C THR A 33 12.38 11.26 -21.41
N LYS A 34 11.61 11.61 -20.36
CA LYS A 34 10.27 12.23 -20.47
C LYS A 34 10.21 13.66 -19.90
N GLY A 35 11.33 14.19 -19.41
CA GLY A 35 11.40 15.51 -18.78
C GLY A 35 10.42 15.66 -17.61
N GLU A 36 9.84 16.85 -17.49
CA GLU A 36 8.91 17.24 -16.42
C GLU A 36 7.66 16.34 -16.35
N GLN A 37 7.22 15.78 -17.49
CA GLN A 37 6.05 14.89 -17.53
C GLN A 37 6.23 13.64 -16.66
N ALA A 38 7.47 13.21 -16.42
CA ALA A 38 7.76 12.07 -15.55
C ALA A 38 7.25 12.27 -14.12
N TRP A 39 7.32 13.49 -13.59
CA TRP A 39 6.88 13.83 -12.24
C TRP A 39 5.35 13.84 -12.10
N LYS A 40 4.66 14.44 -13.07
CA LYS A 40 3.18 14.41 -13.14
C LYS A 40 2.67 12.98 -13.27
N GLN A 41 3.32 12.18 -14.13
CA GLN A 41 3.02 10.76 -14.27
C GLN A 41 3.28 10.02 -12.95
N ALA A 42 4.41 10.24 -12.28
CA ALA A 42 4.71 9.57 -11.01
C ALA A 42 3.63 9.84 -9.95
N SER A 43 3.17 11.09 -9.83
CA SER A 43 2.06 11.43 -8.94
C SER A 43 0.77 10.67 -9.29
N LEU A 44 0.41 10.61 -10.58
CA LEU A 44 -0.75 9.84 -11.04
C LEU A 44 -0.63 8.35 -10.68
N HIS A 45 0.52 7.73 -10.95
CA HIS A 45 0.75 6.33 -10.61
C HIS A 45 0.66 6.10 -9.09
N ARG A 46 1.09 7.07 -8.27
CA ARG A 46 1.00 6.99 -6.81
C ARG A 46 -0.44 7.07 -6.31
N THR A 47 -1.25 7.94 -6.91
CA THR A 47 -2.70 7.99 -6.63
C THR A 47 -3.40 6.69 -7.02
N ILE A 48 -3.07 6.13 -8.20
CA ILE A 48 -3.62 4.84 -8.65
C ILE A 48 -3.18 3.72 -7.70
N ALA A 49 -1.90 3.71 -7.28
CA ALA A 49 -1.41 2.77 -6.28
C ALA A 49 -2.19 2.92 -4.96
N GLY A 50 -2.40 4.13 -4.45
CA GLY A 50 -3.18 4.36 -3.23
C GLY A 50 -4.62 3.84 -3.32
N PHE A 51 -5.26 3.90 -4.49
CA PHE A 51 -6.55 3.25 -4.71
C PHE A 51 -6.49 1.72 -4.58
N PHE A 52 -5.46 1.09 -5.14
CA PHE A 52 -5.25 -0.35 -4.98
C PHE A 52 -4.87 -0.73 -3.55
N GLU A 53 -4.09 0.09 -2.85
CA GLU A 53 -3.80 -0.07 -1.42
C GLU A 53 -5.06 -0.06 -0.58
N PHE A 54 -5.96 0.91 -0.81
CA PHE A 54 -7.26 0.95 -0.16
C PHE A 54 -8.10 -0.31 -0.47
N THR A 55 -8.07 -0.76 -1.73
CA THR A 55 -8.75 -2.00 -2.14
C THR A 55 -8.19 -3.22 -1.40
N ILE A 56 -6.87 -3.31 -1.23
CA ILE A 56 -6.20 -4.37 -0.47
C ILE A 56 -6.68 -4.36 0.99
N VAL A 57 -6.69 -3.19 1.64
CA VAL A 57 -7.17 -3.05 3.02
C VAL A 57 -8.62 -3.52 3.15
N LEU A 58 -9.49 -3.12 2.23
CA LEU A 58 -10.89 -3.59 2.21
C LEU A 58 -10.99 -5.12 2.08
N ASN A 59 -10.23 -5.74 1.17
CA ASN A 59 -10.25 -7.19 1.00
C ASN A 59 -9.71 -7.94 2.23
N ILE A 60 -8.70 -7.39 2.92
CA ILE A 60 -8.18 -7.93 4.19
C ILE A 60 -9.25 -7.84 5.28
N VAL A 61 -9.96 -6.71 5.38
CA VAL A 61 -11.07 -6.54 6.32
C VAL A 61 -12.19 -7.54 6.00
N LEU A 62 -12.58 -7.69 4.72
CA LEU A 62 -13.56 -8.67 4.27
C LEU A 62 -13.17 -10.12 4.59
N TRP A 63 -11.86 -10.44 4.64
CA TRP A 63 -11.36 -11.77 5.00
C TRP A 63 -11.78 -12.21 6.42
N ILE A 64 -12.08 -11.27 7.32
CA ILE A 64 -12.58 -11.57 8.67
C ILE A 64 -13.92 -12.31 8.60
N TRP A 65 -14.80 -11.93 7.65
CA TRP A 65 -16.12 -12.54 7.46
C TRP A 65 -16.14 -13.62 6.39
N PHE A 66 -15.28 -13.52 5.37
CA PHE A 66 -15.22 -14.45 4.23
C PHE A 66 -13.84 -15.08 4.06
N PRO A 67 -13.29 -15.79 5.06
CA PRO A 67 -12.00 -16.44 4.94
C PRO A 67 -12.10 -17.66 4.02
N ILE A 68 -11.03 -17.91 3.24
CA ILE A 68 -10.86 -19.22 2.59
C ILE A 68 -10.50 -20.25 3.66
N PRO A 69 -11.34 -21.28 3.94
CA PRO A 69 -11.15 -22.17 5.07
C PRO A 69 -9.77 -22.85 5.12
N GLN A 70 -9.23 -23.20 3.95
CA GLN A 70 -7.92 -23.86 3.80
C GLN A 70 -6.74 -22.93 4.10
N LEU A 71 -6.95 -21.61 4.00
CA LEU A 71 -5.94 -20.57 4.22
C LEU A 71 -6.21 -19.75 5.49
N ASN A 72 -7.18 -20.17 6.31
CA ASN A 72 -7.59 -19.46 7.52
C ASN A 72 -6.59 -19.69 8.66
N TRP A 73 -5.39 -19.13 8.49
CA TRP A 73 -4.35 -19.15 9.50
C TRP A 73 -4.64 -18.13 10.60
N LYS A 74 -4.45 -18.54 11.86
CA LYS A 74 -4.64 -17.70 13.03
C LYS A 74 -3.29 -17.41 13.67
N ILE A 75 -3.06 -16.14 14.01
CA ILE A 75 -1.87 -15.71 14.77
C ILE A 75 -1.77 -16.47 16.11
N HIS A 76 -2.91 -16.69 16.76
CA HIS A 76 -3.00 -17.41 18.03
C HIS A 76 -4.33 -18.19 18.11
N PRO A 77 -4.39 -19.38 18.73
CA PRO A 77 -5.64 -20.14 18.87
C PRO A 77 -6.74 -19.40 19.64
N ASN A 78 -6.35 -18.63 20.67
CA ASN A 78 -7.24 -17.74 21.41
C ASN A 78 -7.48 -16.45 20.62
N PHE A 79 -8.75 -16.20 20.27
CA PHE A 79 -9.18 -15.03 19.51
C PHE A 79 -8.79 -13.69 20.15
N LEU A 80 -8.97 -13.55 21.47
CA LEU A 80 -8.69 -12.29 22.16
C LEU A 80 -7.19 -11.95 22.13
N ILE A 81 -6.33 -12.96 22.31
CA ILE A 81 -4.88 -12.79 22.22
C ILE A 81 -4.49 -12.38 20.79
N GLY A 82 -5.00 -13.08 19.77
CA GLY A 82 -4.75 -12.74 18.37
C GLY A 82 -5.23 -11.33 18.00
N PHE A 83 -6.40 -10.93 18.51
CA PHE A 83 -6.96 -9.60 18.32
C PHE A 83 -6.09 -8.50 18.95
N ILE A 84 -5.65 -8.69 20.21
CA ILE A 84 -4.76 -7.74 20.88
C ILE A 84 -3.44 -7.58 20.10
N ILE A 85 -2.84 -8.69 19.65
CA ILE A 85 -1.62 -8.65 18.83
C ILE A 85 -1.87 -7.87 17.54
N GLY A 86 -2.96 -8.15 16.84
CA GLY A 86 -3.33 -7.44 15.61
C GLY A 86 -3.52 -5.93 15.81
N VAL A 87 -4.19 -5.53 16.90
CA VAL A 87 -4.39 -4.12 17.24
C VAL A 87 -3.06 -3.43 17.53
N ILE A 88 -2.18 -4.07 18.31
CA ILE A 88 -0.85 -3.51 18.63
C ILE A 88 -0.04 -3.29 17.35
N ILE A 89 0.05 -4.31 16.47
CA ILE A 89 0.78 -4.21 15.20
C ILE A 89 0.19 -3.08 14.33
N THR A 90 -1.13 -3.01 14.23
CA THR A 90 -1.83 -1.98 13.44
C THR A 90 -1.53 -0.58 13.96
N ILE A 91 -1.60 -0.36 15.27
CA ILE A 91 -1.31 0.95 15.88
C ILE A 91 0.14 1.37 15.59
N PHE A 92 1.12 0.48 15.82
CA PHE A 92 2.52 0.81 15.55
C PHE A 92 2.76 1.09 14.06
N GLY A 93 2.18 0.28 13.18
CA GLY A 93 2.26 0.50 11.73
C GLY A 93 1.67 1.85 11.31
N LEU A 94 0.50 2.21 11.84
CA LEU A 94 -0.14 3.49 11.56
C LEU A 94 0.67 4.68 12.07
N ILE A 95 1.25 4.59 13.27
CA ILE A 95 2.12 5.67 13.80
C ILE A 95 3.30 5.91 12.87
N LEU A 96 3.99 4.85 12.44
CA LEU A 96 5.12 4.95 11.52
C LEU A 96 4.70 5.52 10.17
N MET A 97 3.59 5.04 9.61
CA MET A 97 3.06 5.52 8.34
C MET A 97 2.68 7.00 8.42
N ILE A 98 1.91 7.41 9.43
CA ILE A 98 1.46 8.79 9.61
C ILE A 98 2.66 9.72 9.79
N LYS A 99 3.63 9.32 10.62
CA LYS A 99 4.86 10.10 10.80
C LYS A 99 5.61 10.26 9.47
N GLY A 100 5.80 9.16 8.72
CA GLY A 100 6.44 9.21 7.40
C GLY A 100 5.69 10.10 6.41
N MET A 101 4.35 10.09 6.43
CA MET A 101 3.53 10.97 5.59
C MET A 101 3.66 12.44 5.98
N ILE A 102 3.72 12.74 7.29
CA ILE A 102 3.92 14.11 7.80
C ILE A 102 5.30 14.61 7.39
N ASP A 103 6.34 13.79 7.61
CA ASP A 103 7.74 14.13 7.30
C ASP A 103 7.94 14.32 5.79
N ALA A 104 7.26 13.53 4.95
CA ALA A 104 7.30 13.67 3.50
C ALA A 104 6.42 14.82 2.97
N GLY A 105 5.40 15.23 3.71
CA GLY A 105 4.48 16.30 3.30
C GLY A 105 3.88 16.07 1.91
N SER A 106 4.00 17.06 1.02
CA SER A 106 3.49 16.98 -0.36
C SER A 106 4.15 15.88 -1.19
N GLU A 107 5.40 15.51 -0.89
CA GLU A 107 6.15 14.47 -1.60
C GLU A 107 5.55 13.09 -1.41
N THR A 108 4.68 12.89 -0.40
CA THR A 108 3.89 11.66 -0.21
C THR A 108 3.11 11.31 -1.48
N ILE A 109 2.53 12.31 -2.16
CA ILE A 109 1.67 12.11 -3.32
C ILE A 109 2.26 12.74 -4.58
N ARG A 110 2.88 13.92 -4.46
CA ARG A 110 3.39 14.74 -5.57
C ARG A 110 4.91 14.85 -5.45
N PRO A 111 5.65 13.88 -6.00
CA PRO A 111 7.10 13.97 -6.01
C PRO A 111 7.54 15.18 -6.86
N SER A 112 8.57 15.90 -6.41
CA SER A 112 9.11 17.07 -7.13
C SER A 112 10.59 16.97 -7.44
N GLU A 113 11.01 17.68 -8.49
CA GLU A 113 12.42 17.72 -8.93
C GLU A 113 13.31 18.51 -7.97
N THR A 114 12.73 19.49 -7.29
CA THR A 114 13.44 20.39 -6.38
C THR A 114 13.71 19.76 -5.02
N THR A 115 13.03 18.65 -4.69
CA THR A 115 13.22 17.96 -3.43
C THR A 115 14.53 17.19 -3.44
N GLU A 116 15.36 17.46 -2.43
CA GLU A 116 16.62 16.76 -2.22
C GLU A 116 16.37 15.28 -1.94
N MET A 117 17.08 14.41 -2.67
CA MET A 117 17.02 12.97 -2.47
C MET A 117 18.14 12.56 -1.53
N TYR A 118 17.79 12.06 -0.34
CA TYR A 118 18.76 11.47 0.58
C TYR A 118 19.20 10.09 0.06
N GLY A 119 20.49 9.78 0.15
CA GLY A 119 21.12 8.63 -0.51
C GLY A 119 20.74 7.24 0.02
N GLY A 120 20.02 7.18 1.15
CA GLY A 120 19.87 5.95 1.93
C GLY A 120 21.10 5.69 2.80
#